data_AF-A0A7Y2MKH5-F1
#
_entry.id   AF-A0A7Y2MKH5-F1
#
_cell.length_a   1.000
_cell.length_b   1.000
_cell.length_c   1.000
_cell.angle_alpha   90.00
_cell.angle_beta   90.00
_cell.angle_gamma   90.00
#
_symmetry.space_group_name_H-M   'P 1'
#
loop_
_entity.id
_entity.type
_entity.pdbx_description
1 polymer ?
#
loop_
_entity_poly.entity_id
_entity_poly.type
_entity_poly.pdbx_seq_one_letter_code
_entity_poly.pdbx_strand_id
1 'polypeptide(L)'
;MNFLNSVLKAFVGDKAKKDVKELQPLVNAIKSHEESLSQLTHDELRAKTTGFKQQLSEACREINEKIAEIRAGVKESEDIDKNEELYAEIDKLQEEAYQIQQKTLNDILPEAFAVVKETAKRFAENETISVTASEFDRSLSGEKDYVQLQGDTAVWQNSWDAAGKEVTWDMVHYDVQLIGGIALHQGKIAEMQ
;
A
#
# COMPACT_ATOMS: atom_id res chain seq x y z
N MET A 1 -34.33 10.50 -20.73
CA MET A 1 -33.25 9.51 -20.89
C MET A 1 -33.75 8.40 -21.78
N ASN A 2 -33.16 8.26 -22.97
CA ASN A 2 -33.75 7.56 -24.11
C ASN A 2 -33.76 6.04 -23.93
N PHE A 3 -34.87 5.41 -24.32
CA PHE A 3 -35.12 3.96 -24.38
C PHE A 3 -33.96 3.13 -24.96
N LEU A 4 -33.20 3.72 -25.90
CA LEU A 4 -31.98 3.14 -26.47
C LEU A 4 -30.88 2.90 -25.42
N ASN A 5 -30.66 3.82 -24.48
CA ASN A 5 -29.66 3.65 -23.41
C ASN A 5 -30.06 2.55 -22.41
N SER A 6 -31.35 2.39 -22.13
CA SER A 6 -31.84 1.29 -21.27
C SER A 6 -31.70 -0.07 -21.94
N VAL A 7 -31.95 -0.15 -23.25
CA VAL A 7 -31.78 -1.40 -24.02
C VAL A 7 -30.28 -1.73 -24.16
N LEU A 8 -29.42 -0.77 -24.49
CA LEU A 8 -27.97 -0.99 -24.58
C LEU A 8 -27.35 -1.38 -23.23
N LYS A 9 -27.75 -0.76 -22.11
CA LYS A 9 -27.32 -1.18 -20.76
C LYS A 9 -27.84 -2.55 -20.36
N ALA A 10 -29.04 -2.94 -20.81
CA ALA A 10 -29.59 -4.27 -20.55
C ALA A 10 -28.88 -5.38 -21.35
N PHE A 11 -28.41 -5.08 -22.57
CA PHE A 11 -27.73 -6.04 -23.44
C PHE A 11 -26.20 -6.10 -23.23
N VAL A 12 -25.55 -4.98 -22.90
CA VAL A 12 -24.08 -4.88 -22.71
C VAL A 12 -23.67 -4.93 -21.24
N GLY A 13 -24.62 -4.75 -20.33
CA GLY A 13 -24.36 -4.62 -18.90
C GLY A 13 -23.80 -3.23 -18.54
N ASP A 14 -23.92 -2.88 -17.27
CA ASP A 14 -23.32 -1.66 -16.74
C ASP A 14 -21.85 -1.94 -16.38
N LYS A 15 -20.90 -1.44 -17.18
CA LYS A 15 -19.47 -1.66 -16.99
C LYS A 15 -19.01 -1.30 -15.58
N ALA A 16 -19.52 -0.20 -15.01
CA ALA A 16 -19.15 0.20 -13.66
C ALA A 16 -19.61 -0.85 -12.62
N LYS A 17 -20.85 -1.36 -12.75
CA LYS A 17 -21.35 -2.43 -11.87
C LYS A 17 -20.57 -3.73 -12.05
N LYS A 18 -20.16 -4.05 -13.28
CA LYS A 18 -19.34 -5.23 -13.56
C LYS A 18 -17.95 -5.10 -12.92
N ASP A 19 -17.28 -3.98 -13.14
CA ASP A 19 -15.94 -3.72 -12.61
C ASP A 19 -15.97 -3.72 -11.06
N VAL A 20 -16.99 -3.13 -10.42
CA VAL A 20 -17.20 -3.22 -8.95
C VAL A 20 -17.39 -4.67 -8.49
N LYS A 21 -18.21 -5.45 -9.21
CA LYS A 21 -18.45 -6.86 -8.89
C LYS A 21 -17.18 -7.71 -8.98
N GLU A 22 -16.30 -7.40 -9.92
CA GLU A 22 -14.99 -8.05 -10.07
C GLU A 22 -14.03 -7.74 -8.91
N LEU A 23 -14.19 -6.59 -8.24
CA LEU A 23 -13.38 -6.22 -7.08
C LEU A 23 -13.95 -6.76 -5.75
N GLN A 24 -15.22 -7.19 -5.72
CA GLN A 24 -15.84 -7.71 -4.50
C GLN A 24 -15.10 -8.88 -3.84
N PRO A 25 -14.52 -9.85 -4.59
CA PRO A 25 -13.69 -10.90 -3.99
C PRO A 25 -12.48 -10.34 -3.21
N LEU A 26 -11.84 -9.28 -3.72
CA LEU A 26 -10.73 -8.62 -3.03
C LEU A 26 -11.21 -7.88 -1.77
N VAL A 27 -12.37 -7.20 -1.83
CA VAL A 27 -12.99 -6.59 -0.65
C VAL A 27 -13.28 -7.64 0.42
N ASN A 28 -13.81 -8.80 0.02
CA ASN A 28 -14.07 -9.90 0.96
C ASN A 28 -12.76 -10.47 1.54
N ALA A 29 -11.70 -10.58 0.73
CA ALA A 29 -10.38 -10.99 1.20
C ALA A 29 -9.82 -9.99 2.23
N ILE A 30 -9.92 -8.68 1.99
CA ILE A 30 -9.55 -7.64 2.97
C ILE A 30 -10.29 -7.86 4.29
N LYS A 31 -11.61 -8.02 4.22
CA LYS A 31 -12.45 -8.19 5.41
C LYS A 31 -12.14 -9.47 6.18
N SER A 32 -11.67 -10.52 5.49
CA SER A 32 -11.28 -11.77 6.15
C SER A 32 -10.09 -11.63 7.10
N HIS A 33 -9.29 -10.56 6.98
CA HIS A 33 -8.19 -10.27 7.90
C HIS A 33 -8.62 -9.47 9.15
N GLU A 34 -9.79 -8.83 9.15
CA GLU A 34 -10.20 -7.87 10.20
C GLU A 34 -10.18 -8.48 11.60
N GLU A 35 -10.73 -9.69 11.77
CA GLU A 35 -10.76 -10.36 13.07
C GLU A 35 -9.34 -10.60 13.59
N SER A 36 -8.46 -11.16 12.76
CA SER A 36 -7.07 -11.44 13.16
C SER A 36 -6.28 -10.17 13.51
N LEU A 37 -6.47 -9.09 12.74
CA LEU A 37 -5.77 -7.82 12.96
C LEU A 37 -6.29 -7.09 14.20
N SER A 38 -7.59 -7.21 14.52
CA SER A 38 -8.17 -6.60 15.71
C SER A 38 -7.55 -7.11 17.02
N GLN A 39 -6.96 -8.31 17.00
CA GLN A 39 -6.31 -8.92 18.15
C GLN A 39 -4.85 -8.50 18.33
N LEU A 40 -4.25 -7.81 17.34
CA LEU A 40 -2.86 -7.37 17.41
C LEU A 40 -2.71 -6.16 18.33
N THR A 41 -1.59 -6.07 19.04
CA THR A 41 -1.14 -4.82 19.67
C THR A 41 -0.81 -3.74 18.62
N HIS A 42 -0.64 -2.49 19.05
CA HIS A 42 -0.26 -1.41 18.12
C HIS A 42 1.10 -1.67 17.46
N ASP A 43 2.06 -2.21 18.21
CA ASP A 43 3.38 -2.55 17.69
C ASP A 43 3.34 -3.72 16.72
N GLU A 44 2.53 -4.74 16.99
CA GLU A 44 2.35 -5.87 16.05
C GLU A 44 1.66 -5.42 14.76
N LEU A 45 0.62 -4.57 14.85
CA LEU A 45 -0.05 -4.02 13.67
C LEU A 45 0.92 -3.17 12.85
N ARG A 46 1.72 -2.30 13.51
CA ARG A 46 2.77 -1.50 12.87
C ARG A 46 3.85 -2.37 12.22
N ALA A 47 4.22 -3.49 12.84
CA ALA A 47 5.21 -4.42 12.32
C ALA A 47 4.77 -5.11 11.01
N LYS A 48 3.46 -5.18 10.72
CA LYS A 48 2.96 -5.70 9.43
C LYS A 48 3.56 -4.95 8.24
N THR A 49 3.72 -3.62 8.33
CA THR A 49 4.35 -2.82 7.27
C THR A 49 5.80 -3.23 7.01
N THR A 50 6.56 -3.49 8.07
CA THR A 50 7.94 -3.99 7.94
C THR A 50 7.95 -5.38 7.30
N GLY A 51 7.02 -6.26 7.69
CA GLY A 51 6.84 -7.58 7.08
C GLY A 51 6.55 -7.50 5.57
N PHE A 52 5.65 -6.60 5.14
CA PHE A 52 5.34 -6.41 3.71
C PHE A 52 6.56 -5.92 2.92
N LYS A 53 7.33 -4.98 3.47
CA LYS A 53 8.59 -4.51 2.84
C LYS A 53 9.60 -5.63 2.71
N GLN A 54 9.72 -6.49 3.72
CA GLN A 54 10.62 -7.64 3.68
C GLN A 54 10.16 -8.66 2.65
N GLN A 55 8.86 -8.99 2.57
CA GLN A 55 8.31 -9.87 1.55
C GLN A 55 8.61 -9.36 0.14
N LEU A 56 8.44 -8.06 -0.10
CA LEU A 56 8.75 -7.46 -1.39
C LEU A 56 10.25 -7.49 -1.71
N SER A 57 11.10 -7.15 -0.74
CA SER A 57 12.55 -7.19 -0.90
C SER A 57 13.06 -8.60 -1.18
N GLU A 58 12.51 -9.60 -0.48
CA GLU A 58 12.89 -11.01 -0.64
C GLU A 58 12.45 -11.53 -2.01
N ALA A 59 11.23 -11.21 -2.45
CA ALA A 59 10.71 -11.63 -3.75
C ALA A 59 11.59 -11.16 -4.92
N CYS A 60 12.16 -9.97 -4.82
CA CYS A 60 13.02 -9.41 -5.86
C CYS A 60 14.53 -9.64 -5.60
N ARG A 61 14.92 -10.34 -4.52
CA ARG A 61 16.33 -10.41 -4.08
C ARG A 61 17.24 -10.97 -5.17
N GLU A 62 16.91 -12.16 -5.68
CA GLU A 62 17.77 -12.87 -6.65
C GLU A 62 17.99 -12.06 -7.93
N ILE A 63 16.94 -11.40 -8.43
CA ILE A 63 17.05 -10.57 -9.65
C ILE A 63 17.84 -9.29 -9.36
N ASN A 64 17.61 -8.65 -8.22
CA ASN A 64 18.34 -7.44 -7.84
C ASN A 64 19.84 -7.72 -7.64
N GLU A 65 20.19 -8.88 -7.07
CA GLU A 65 21.58 -9.32 -6.94
C GLU A 65 22.24 -9.54 -8.31
N LYS A 66 21.56 -10.21 -9.24
CA LYS A 66 22.04 -10.38 -10.62
C LYS A 66 22.24 -9.04 -11.34
N ILE A 67 21.27 -8.12 -11.23
CA ILE A 67 21.38 -6.78 -11.80
C ILE A 67 22.58 -6.03 -11.20
N ALA A 68 22.81 -6.14 -9.88
CA ALA A 68 23.93 -5.50 -9.21
C ALA A 68 25.27 -6.07 -9.68
N GLU A 69 25.37 -7.40 -9.82
CA GLU A 69 26.55 -8.08 -10.35
C GLU A 69 26.88 -7.65 -11.78
N ILE A 70 25.88 -7.66 -12.68
CA ILE A 70 26.06 -7.23 -14.07
C ILE A 70 26.50 -5.75 -14.12
N ARG A 71 25.87 -4.88 -13.32
CA ARG A 71 26.25 -3.46 -13.24
C ARG A 71 27.68 -3.26 -12.72
N ALA A 72 28.16 -4.10 -11.80
CA ALA A 72 29.54 -4.06 -11.36
C ALA A 72 30.49 -4.46 -12.49
N GLY A 73 30.17 -5.53 -13.23
CA GLY A 73 30.93 -5.97 -14.39
C GLY A 73 31.02 -4.91 -15.51
N VAL A 74 29.93 -4.19 -15.78
CA VAL A 74 29.93 -3.08 -16.76
C VAL A 74 30.85 -1.94 -16.31
N LYS A 75 30.90 -1.62 -15.02
CA LYS A 75 31.77 -0.54 -14.49
C LYS A 75 33.26 -0.85 -14.66
N GLU A 76 33.63 -2.12 -14.68
CA GLU A 76 35.02 -2.58 -14.81
C GLU A 76 35.43 -2.86 -16.26
N SER A 77 34.48 -2.80 -17.21
CA SER A 77 34.67 -3.16 -18.61
C SER A 77 34.81 -1.92 -19.50
N GLU A 78 35.89 -1.88 -20.29
CA GLU A 78 36.09 -0.86 -21.35
C GLU A 78 35.52 -1.31 -22.71
N ASP A 79 35.02 -2.55 -22.81
CA ASP A 79 34.46 -3.13 -24.03
C ASP A 79 33.02 -2.65 -24.24
N ILE A 80 32.83 -1.78 -25.23
CA ILE A 80 31.54 -1.15 -25.53
C ILE A 80 30.52 -2.17 -26.02
N ASP A 81 30.91 -3.09 -26.90
CA ASP A 81 29.99 -4.06 -27.51
C ASP A 81 29.48 -5.03 -26.43
N LYS A 82 30.38 -5.50 -25.56
CA LYS A 82 30.01 -6.32 -24.39
C LYS A 82 29.10 -5.54 -23.42
N ASN A 83 29.41 -4.28 -23.17
CA ASN A 83 28.60 -3.47 -22.25
C ASN A 83 27.18 -3.24 -22.80
N GLU A 84 27.01 -3.07 -24.11
CA GLU A 84 25.69 -3.00 -24.74
C GLU A 84 24.85 -4.26 -24.49
N GLU A 85 25.45 -5.44 -24.65
CA GLU A 85 24.78 -6.72 -24.36
C GLU A 85 24.36 -6.84 -22.88
N LEU A 86 25.25 -6.45 -21.96
CA LEU A 86 24.99 -6.48 -20.52
C LEU A 86 23.89 -5.49 -20.11
N TYR A 87 23.80 -4.31 -20.74
CA TYR A 87 22.69 -3.39 -20.51
C TYR A 87 21.36 -3.96 -21.02
N ALA A 88 21.35 -4.61 -22.18
CA ALA A 88 20.15 -5.28 -22.67
C ALA A 88 19.69 -6.43 -21.76
N GLU A 89 20.62 -7.11 -21.08
CA GLU A 89 20.30 -8.09 -20.04
C GLU A 89 19.72 -7.44 -18.78
N ILE A 90 20.31 -6.33 -18.31
CA ILE A 90 19.78 -5.54 -17.19
C ILE A 90 18.33 -5.13 -17.47
N ASP A 91 18.02 -4.62 -18.66
CA ASP A 91 16.67 -4.17 -19.01
C ASP A 91 15.65 -5.32 -18.92
N LYS A 92 16.02 -6.53 -19.39
CA LYS A 92 15.17 -7.73 -19.27
C LYS A 92 14.93 -8.11 -17.81
N LEU A 93 15.99 -8.11 -17.00
CA LEU A 93 15.91 -8.42 -15.56
C LEU A 93 15.07 -7.38 -14.82
N GLN A 94 15.15 -6.10 -15.20
CA GLN A 94 14.34 -5.04 -14.60
C GLN A 94 12.85 -5.22 -14.90
N GLU A 95 12.50 -5.61 -16.13
CA GLU A 95 11.11 -5.95 -16.47
C GLU A 95 10.63 -7.17 -15.66
N GLU A 96 11.47 -8.21 -15.53
CA GLU A 96 11.13 -9.39 -14.71
C GLU A 96 10.93 -9.02 -13.23
N ALA A 97 11.83 -8.22 -12.65
CA ALA A 97 11.71 -7.71 -11.29
C ALA A 97 10.42 -6.91 -11.09
N TYR A 98 10.03 -6.10 -12.09
CA TYR A 98 8.81 -5.32 -12.06
C TYR A 98 7.55 -6.22 -12.03
N GLN A 99 7.52 -7.28 -12.84
CA GLN A 99 6.42 -8.25 -12.83
C GLN A 99 6.32 -8.99 -11.49
N ILE A 100 7.46 -9.42 -10.92
CA ILE A 100 7.50 -10.05 -9.59
C ILE A 100 7.00 -9.10 -8.52
N GLN A 101 7.43 -7.83 -8.56
CA GLN A 101 6.97 -6.80 -7.65
C GLN A 101 5.46 -6.58 -7.77
N GLN A 102 4.91 -6.46 -8.98
CA GLN A 102 3.47 -6.31 -9.17
C GLN A 102 2.68 -7.49 -8.61
N LYS A 103 3.11 -8.72 -8.91
CA LYS A 103 2.50 -9.93 -8.37
C LYS A 103 2.52 -9.91 -6.84
N THR A 104 3.69 -9.64 -6.26
CA THR A 104 3.87 -9.62 -4.80
C THR A 104 3.00 -8.55 -4.14
N LEU A 105 2.90 -7.36 -4.72
CA LEU A 105 2.01 -6.30 -4.23
C LEU A 105 0.54 -6.71 -4.30
N ASN A 106 0.12 -7.40 -5.37
CA ASN A 106 -1.25 -7.93 -5.48
C ASN A 106 -1.54 -9.03 -4.45
N ASP A 107 -0.55 -9.88 -4.16
CA ASP A 107 -0.66 -10.93 -3.14
C ASP A 107 -0.78 -10.33 -1.72
N ILE A 108 -0.04 -9.23 -1.44
CA ILE A 108 -0.07 -8.51 -0.15
C ILE A 108 -1.31 -7.61 0.01
N LEU A 109 -1.90 -7.15 -1.11
CA LEU A 109 -2.94 -6.13 -1.14
C LEU A 109 -4.07 -6.35 -0.12
N PRO A 110 -4.68 -7.55 0.01
CA PRO A 110 -5.80 -7.73 0.92
C PRO A 110 -5.43 -7.46 2.38
N GLU A 111 -4.29 -7.98 2.82
CA GLU A 111 -3.84 -7.79 4.20
C GLU A 111 -3.36 -6.35 4.43
N ALA A 112 -2.66 -5.75 3.47
CA ALA A 112 -2.19 -4.36 3.58
C ALA A 112 -3.36 -3.36 3.69
N PHE A 113 -4.42 -3.54 2.90
CA PHE A 113 -5.62 -2.69 2.99
C PHE A 113 -6.35 -2.91 4.32
N ALA A 114 -6.38 -4.14 4.83
CA ALA A 114 -6.95 -4.44 6.14
C ALA A 114 -6.16 -3.77 7.27
N VAL A 115 -4.82 -3.73 7.18
CA VAL A 115 -3.96 -3.01 8.13
C VAL A 115 -4.23 -1.51 8.12
N VAL A 116 -4.41 -0.90 6.93
CA VAL A 116 -4.78 0.53 6.83
C VAL A 116 -6.14 0.79 7.45
N LYS A 117 -7.13 -0.06 7.17
CA LYS A 117 -8.48 0.06 7.73
C LYS A 117 -8.48 -0.09 9.25
N GLU A 118 -7.78 -1.09 9.78
CA GLU A 118 -7.63 -1.32 11.22
C GLU A 118 -6.89 -0.16 11.90
N THR A 119 -5.85 0.38 11.27
CA THR A 119 -5.15 1.58 11.76
C THR A 119 -6.11 2.77 11.87
N ALA A 120 -6.88 3.04 10.81
CA ALA A 120 -7.88 4.10 10.79
C ALA A 120 -8.95 3.91 11.88
N LYS A 121 -9.40 2.67 12.10
CA LYS A 121 -10.33 2.32 13.17
C LYS A 121 -9.75 2.63 14.55
N ARG A 122 -8.51 2.26 14.82
CA ARG A 122 -7.87 2.54 16.12
C ARG A 122 -7.76 4.04 16.40
N PHE A 123 -7.40 4.85 15.40
CA PHE A 123 -7.38 6.30 15.56
C PHE A 123 -8.78 6.91 15.75
N ALA A 124 -9.82 6.33 15.14
CA ALA A 124 -11.20 6.79 15.35
C ALA A 124 -11.72 6.42 16.75
N GLU A 125 -11.31 5.26 17.28
CA GLU A 125 -11.79 4.75 18.58
C GLU A 125 -10.95 5.23 19.78
N ASN A 126 -9.78 5.84 19.54
CA ASN A 126 -8.85 6.25 20.60
C ASN A 126 -8.29 7.65 20.32
N GLU A 127 -8.26 8.51 21.35
CA GLU A 127 -7.62 9.83 21.27
C GLU A 127 -6.10 9.73 21.10
N THR A 128 -5.50 8.66 21.60
CA THR A 128 -4.06 8.41 21.50
C THR A 128 -3.72 6.96 21.15
N ILE A 129 -2.66 6.78 20.36
CA ILE A 129 -2.07 5.49 20.04
C ILE A 129 -0.62 5.47 20.52
N SER A 130 -0.28 4.49 21.36
CA SER A 130 1.08 4.30 21.89
C SER A 130 1.77 3.11 21.25
N VAL A 131 3.03 3.29 20.88
CA VAL A 131 3.88 2.36 20.12
C VAL A 131 5.34 2.54 20.51
N THR A 132 6.16 1.53 20.29
CA THR A 132 7.61 1.63 20.44
C THR A 132 8.15 2.68 19.45
N ALA A 133 8.93 3.63 19.96
CA ALA A 133 9.43 4.77 19.20
C ALA A 133 10.50 4.35 18.18
N SER A 134 10.17 4.46 16.90
CA SER A 134 11.10 4.35 15.77
C SER A 134 11.88 5.66 15.56
N GLU A 135 12.94 5.61 14.73
CA GLU A 135 13.67 6.81 14.32
C GLU A 135 12.75 7.84 13.63
N PHE A 136 11.76 7.37 12.87
CA PHE A 136 10.79 8.24 12.21
C PHE A 136 9.89 8.96 13.23
N ASP A 137 9.40 8.25 14.24
CA ASP A 137 8.61 8.88 15.32
C ASP A 137 9.43 9.95 16.04
N ARG A 138 10.71 9.66 16.30
CA ARG A 138 11.63 10.60 16.97
C ARG A 138 11.87 11.84 16.14
N SER A 139 12.12 11.68 14.85
CA SER A 139 12.25 12.81 13.91
C SER A 139 10.96 13.64 13.87
N LEU A 140 9.81 12.99 13.76
CA LEU A 140 8.53 13.66 13.58
C LEU A 140 8.10 14.42 14.84
N SER A 141 8.40 13.89 16.03
CA SER A 141 8.10 14.54 17.31
C SER A 141 8.80 15.89 17.52
N GLY A 142 9.87 16.18 16.77
CA GLY A 142 10.53 17.49 16.78
C GLY A 142 9.81 18.55 15.93
N GLU A 143 8.93 18.13 15.02
CA GLU A 143 8.28 19.00 14.03
C GLU A 143 6.75 19.03 14.16
N LYS A 144 6.16 18.01 14.77
CA LYS A 144 4.70 17.78 14.80
C LYS A 144 4.19 17.58 16.21
N ASP A 145 3.25 18.42 16.62
CA ASP A 145 2.70 18.40 17.98
C ASP A 145 1.84 17.16 18.27
N TYR A 146 1.34 16.49 17.22
CA TYR A 146 0.53 15.27 17.32
C TYR A 146 1.36 13.99 17.52
N VAL A 147 2.70 14.09 17.66
CA VAL A 147 3.56 12.98 18.04
C VAL A 147 4.47 13.40 19.18
N GLN A 148 4.41 12.70 20.30
CA GLN A 148 5.22 13.00 21.49
C GLN A 148 6.01 11.76 21.93
N LEU A 149 7.21 11.97 22.44
CA LEU A 149 8.03 10.91 23.00
C LEU A 149 7.89 10.85 24.53
N GLN A 150 7.70 9.65 25.04
CA GLN A 150 7.73 9.31 26.46
C GLN A 150 8.75 8.19 26.66
N GLY A 151 10.02 8.57 26.82
CA GLY A 151 11.13 7.61 26.85
C GLY A 151 11.28 6.88 25.50
N ASP A 152 11.04 5.56 25.51
CA ASP A 152 11.09 4.71 24.31
C ASP A 152 9.73 4.48 23.66
N THR A 153 8.69 5.16 24.13
CA THR A 153 7.35 5.12 23.55
C THR A 153 7.07 6.39 22.76
N ALA A 154 6.51 6.25 21.57
CA ALA A 154 5.91 7.34 20.82
C ALA A 154 4.39 7.31 21.03
N VAL A 155 3.82 8.45 21.39
CA VAL A 155 2.39 8.65 21.60
C VAL A 155 1.87 9.54 20.48
N TRP A 156 1.02 8.97 19.64
CA TRP A 156 0.38 9.61 18.51
C TRP A 156 -1.02 10.08 18.90
N GLN A 157 -1.34 11.34 18.62
CA GLN A 157 -2.68 11.90 18.79
C GLN A 157 -3.54 11.58 17.57
N ASN A 158 -4.85 11.42 17.76
CA ASN A 158 -5.80 11.30 16.65
C ASN A 158 -6.28 12.65 16.09
N SER A 159 -5.84 13.77 16.69
CA SER A 159 -6.17 15.11 16.23
C SER A 159 -4.91 15.95 15.95
N TRP A 160 -5.02 16.88 15.01
CA TRP A 160 -3.95 17.80 14.64
C TRP A 160 -4.49 19.08 14.00
N ASP A 161 -3.68 20.14 14.01
CA ASP A 161 -3.96 21.34 13.23
C ASP A 161 -3.75 21.09 11.73
N ALA A 162 -4.78 21.35 10.95
CA ALA A 162 -4.74 21.37 9.49
C ALA A 162 -5.11 22.78 9.02
N ALA A 163 -4.09 23.58 8.71
CA ALA A 163 -4.23 24.95 8.21
C ALA A 163 -5.03 25.88 9.16
N GLY A 164 -4.72 25.82 10.46
CA GLY A 164 -5.33 26.66 11.49
C GLY A 164 -6.67 26.13 12.01
N LYS A 165 -7.06 24.91 11.64
CA LYS A 165 -8.26 24.25 12.12
C LYS A 165 -7.89 22.89 12.69
N GLU A 166 -8.34 22.63 13.91
CA GLU A 166 -8.22 21.30 14.51
C GLU A 166 -9.08 20.29 13.74
N VAL A 167 -8.44 19.21 13.30
CA VAL A 167 -9.04 18.06 12.62
C VAL A 167 -8.79 16.84 13.49
N THR A 168 -9.86 16.12 13.81
CA THR A 168 -9.80 14.83 14.50
C THR A 168 -10.11 13.73 13.49
N TRP A 169 -9.31 12.67 13.51
CA TRP A 169 -9.59 11.46 12.76
C TRP A 169 -10.75 10.70 13.40
N ASP A 170 -11.89 10.67 12.71
CA ASP A 170 -13.12 9.99 13.15
C ASP A 170 -13.75 9.21 11.98
N MET A 171 -12.94 8.38 11.31
CA MET A 171 -13.38 7.66 10.12
C MET A 171 -12.80 6.25 10.03
N VAL A 172 -13.70 5.28 9.82
CA VAL A 172 -13.37 3.90 9.44
C VAL A 172 -13.75 3.71 7.99
N HIS A 173 -12.82 3.18 7.19
CA HIS A 173 -13.02 3.05 5.74
C HIS A 173 -14.22 2.16 5.40
N TYR A 174 -15.14 2.68 4.59
CA TYR A 174 -16.24 1.95 4.00
C TYR A 174 -15.77 1.01 2.88
N ASP A 175 -16.57 -0.04 2.59
CA ASP A 175 -16.28 -0.99 1.50
C ASP A 175 -16.10 -0.28 0.14
N VAL A 176 -16.84 0.81 -0.11
CA VAL A 176 -16.68 1.63 -1.34
C VAL A 176 -15.33 2.36 -1.42
N GLN A 177 -14.75 2.75 -0.28
CA GLN A 177 -13.41 3.36 -0.25
C GLN A 177 -12.32 2.31 -0.50
N LEU A 178 -12.50 1.08 -0.01
CA LEU A 178 -11.62 -0.03 -0.34
C LEU A 178 -11.65 -0.31 -1.85
N ILE A 179 -12.84 -0.34 -2.46
CA ILE A 179 -13.00 -0.48 -3.93
C ILE A 179 -12.25 0.63 -4.67
N GLY A 180 -12.41 1.89 -4.24
CA GLY A 180 -11.70 3.03 -4.83
C GLY A 180 -10.18 2.87 -4.73
N GLY A 181 -9.66 2.49 -3.56
CA GLY A 181 -8.23 2.25 -3.37
C GLY A 181 -7.69 1.10 -4.23
N ILE A 182 -8.46 0.00 -4.38
CA ILE A 182 -8.08 -1.13 -5.26
C ILE A 182 -8.03 -0.66 -6.73
N ALA A 183 -9.00 0.15 -7.16
CA ALA A 183 -9.01 0.68 -8.52
C ALA A 183 -7.79 1.57 -8.79
N LEU A 184 -7.40 2.44 -7.85
CA LEU A 184 -6.21 3.27 -7.95
C LEU A 184 -4.92 2.42 -8.01
N HIS A 185 -4.82 1.38 -7.18
CA HIS A 185 -3.71 0.43 -7.21
C HIS A 185 -3.57 -0.27 -8.56
N GLN A 186 -4.70 -0.58 -9.21
CA GLN A 186 -4.74 -1.17 -10.56
C GLN A 186 -4.46 -0.15 -11.69
N GLY A 187 -4.07 1.09 -11.38
CA GLY A 187 -3.81 2.14 -12.36
C GLY A 187 -5.08 2.66 -13.06
N LYS A 188 -6.26 2.49 -12.44
CA LYS A 188 -7.54 2.97 -12.96
C LYS A 188 -7.98 4.25 -12.24
N ILE A 189 -8.90 4.99 -12.85
CA ILE A 189 -9.54 6.15 -12.24
C ILE A 189 -10.68 5.67 -11.34
N ALA A 190 -10.67 6.07 -10.06
CA ALA A 190 -11.76 5.82 -9.13
C ALA A 190 -12.70 7.05 -9.07
N GLU A 191 -13.84 6.98 -9.75
CA GLU A 191 -14.91 7.99 -9.60
C GLU A 191 -15.79 7.61 -8.41
N MET A 192 -15.81 8.47 -7.38
CA MET A 192 -16.60 8.31 -6.16
C MET A 192 -17.46 9.55 -5.95
N GLN A 193 -18.72 9.35 -5.54
CA GLN A 193 -19.72 10.41 -5.30
C GLN A 193 -20.02 10.50 -3.81
#